data_AF-A0A6G3SB62-F1
#
_entry.id   AF-A0A6G3SB62-F1
#
_cell.length_a   1.000
_cell.length_b   1.000
_cell.length_c   1.000
_cell.angle_alpha   90.00
_cell.angle_beta   90.00
_cell.angle_gamma   90.00
#
_symmetry.space_group_name_H-M   'P 1'
#
loop_
_entity.id
_entity.type
_entity.pdbx_description
1 polymer ?
#
loop_
_entity_poly.entity_id
_entity_poly.type
_entity_poly.pdbx_seq_one_letter_code
_entity_poly.pdbx_strand_id
1 'polypeptide(L)' 'MELTLLGTGAPEGLPRPDCPCAACALALGPRSRAATAVLVDGTLLL' A
#
# COMPACT_ATOMS: atom_id res chain seq x y z
N MET A 1 -6.82 -4.53 21.50
CA MET A 1 -6.16 -4.78 20.22
C MET A 1 -6.57 -3.67 19.27
N GLU A 2 -5.63 -2.79 18.97
CA GLU A 2 -5.73 -1.69 18.01
C GLU A 2 -4.95 -2.06 16.75
N LEU A 3 -5.48 -1.65 15.59
CA LEU A 3 -4.93 -1.96 14.27
C LEU A 3 -4.84 -0.69 13.43
N THR A 4 -3.62 -0.32 13.04
CA THR A 4 -3.40 0.75 12.06
C THR A 4 -2.82 0.17 10.76
N LEU A 5 -3.56 0.33 9.67
CA LEU A 5 -3.13 -0.08 8.34
C LEU A 5 -2.19 0.98 7.75
N LEU A 6 -0.91 0.66 7.65
CA LEU A 6 0.10 1.54 7.07
C LEU A 6 0.18 1.40 5.55
N GLY A 7 -0.14 0.21 5.03
CA GLY A 7 -0.21 -0.06 3.60
C GLY A 7 -1.04 -1.29 3.28
N THR A 8 -1.57 -1.33 2.06
CA THR A 8 -2.50 -2.37 1.58
C THR A 8 -2.23 -2.80 0.13
N GLY A 9 -1.07 -2.41 -0.40
CA GLY A 9 -0.64 -2.73 -1.75
C GLY A 9 0.10 -4.07 -1.83
N ALA A 10 0.40 -4.45 -3.07
CA ALA A 10 1.32 -5.55 -3.38
C ALA A 10 2.75 -5.23 -2.87
N PRO A 11 3.71 -6.17 -2.96
CA PRO A 11 5.08 -5.93 -2.47
C PRO A 11 5.74 -4.67 -3.03
N GLU A 12 5.51 -4.33 -4.30
CA GLU A 12 6.02 -3.09 -4.90
C GLU A 12 5.08 -1.87 -4.71
N GLY A 13 4.00 -2.03 -3.95
CA GLY A 13 2.93 -1.04 -3.81
C GLY A 13 2.05 -0.91 -5.06
N LEU A 14 1.37 0.23 -5.14
CA LEU A 14 0.59 0.66 -6.30
C LEU A 14 0.66 2.19 -6.41
N PRO A 15 1.01 2.77 -7.57
CA PRO A 15 1.28 2.13 -8.85
C PRO A 15 2.59 1.34 -8.85
N ARG A 16 2.67 0.31 -9.70
CA ARG A 16 3.95 -0.35 -9.97
C ARG A 16 4.78 0.48 -10.95
N PRO A 17 6.11 0.59 -10.74
CA PRO A 17 7.00 1.24 -11.70
C PRO A 17 6.80 0.66 -13.11
N ASP A 18 6.77 1.54 -14.11
CA ASP A 18 6.66 1.20 -15.54
C ASP A 18 5.43 0.37 -15.96
N CYS A 19 4.42 0.23 -15.09
CA CYS A 19 3.22 -0.53 -15.40
C CYS A 19 2.18 0.37 -16.11
N PRO A 20 1.83 0.09 -17.39
CA PRO A 20 0.94 0.95 -18.15
C PRO A 20 -0.55 0.64 -17.91
N CYS A 21 -0.89 -0.26 -16.97
CA CYS A 21 -2.28 -0.69 -16.80
C CYS A 21 -3.15 0.43 -16.22
N ALA A 22 -4.45 0.40 -16.55
CA ALA A 22 -5.41 1.41 -16.10
C ALA A 22 -5.45 1.57 -14.57
N ALA A 23 -5.28 0.48 -13.82
CA ALA A 23 -5.26 0.54 -12.36
C ALA A 23 -4.07 1.36 -11.82
N CYS A 24 -2.86 1.17 -12.37
CA CYS A 24 -1.69 1.95 -11.98
C CYS A 24 -1.83 3.42 -12.41
N ALA A 25 -2.34 3.67 -13.61
CA ALA A 25 -2.60 5.03 -14.09
C ALA A 25 -3.58 5.82 -13.20
N LEU A 26 -4.56 5.13 -12.59
CA LEU A 26 -5.57 5.73 -11.70
C LEU A 26 -5.17 5.76 -10.21
N ALA A 27 -4.06 5.12 -9.84
CA ALA A 27 -3.63 4.97 -8.45
C ALA A 27 -2.60 6.03 -8.03
N LEU A 28 -2.71 7.25 -8.54
CA LEU A 28 -1.79 8.35 -8.24
C LEU A 28 -2.25 9.17 -7.01
N GLY A 29 -1.31 9.86 -6.36
CA GLY A 29 -1.60 10.74 -5.23
C GLY A 29 -2.28 9.99 -4.06
N PRO A 30 -3.41 10.47 -3.53
CA PRO A 30 -4.13 9.81 -2.42
C PRO A 30 -4.63 8.39 -2.73
N ARG A 31 -4.64 7.99 -4.00
CA ARG A 31 -5.04 6.65 -4.45
C ARG A 31 -3.88 5.66 -4.47
N SER A 32 -2.65 6.14 -4.27
CA SER A 32 -1.47 5.29 -4.14
C SER A 32 -1.55 4.43 -2.88
N ARG A 33 -0.92 3.26 -2.93
CA ARG A 33 -0.91 2.29 -1.83
C ARG A 33 0.52 1.84 -1.61
N ALA A 34 1.02 2.05 -0.40
CA ALA A 34 2.26 1.43 0.05
C ALA A 34 2.11 -0.10 0.11
N ALA A 35 3.24 -0.81 0.13
CA ALA A 35 3.27 -2.25 0.39
C ALA A 35 2.53 -2.60 1.68
N THR A 36 2.01 -3.83 1.77
CA THR A 36 1.25 -4.27 2.95
C THR A 36 2.11 -4.15 4.21
N ALA A 37 1.58 -3.45 5.21
CA ALA A 37 2.16 -3.30 6.54
C ALA A 37 1.09 -2.88 7.54
N VAL A 38 1.16 -3.38 8.77
CA VAL A 38 0.19 -3.10 9.83
C VAL A 38 0.89 -2.88 11.17
N LEU A 39 0.36 -1.94 11.97
CA LEU A 39 0.67 -1.85 13.40
C LEU A 39 -0.41 -2.60 14.18
N VAL A 40 0.02 -3.53 15.04
CA VAL A 40 -0.85 -4.24 15.99
C VAL A 40 -0.42 -3.86 17.39
N ASP A 41 -1.25 -3.09 18.08
CA ASP A 41 -0.93 -2.54 19.41
C ASP A 41 0.47 -1.88 19.43
N GLY A 42 0.80 -1.13 18.38
CA GLY A 42 2.10 -0.46 18.18
C GLY A 42 3.25 -1.33 17.64
N THR A 43 3.05 -2.64 17.45
CA THR A 43 4.06 -3.54 16.86
C THR A 43 3.93 -3.58 15.34
N LEU A 44 5.03 -3.31 14.62
CA LEU A 44 5.07 -3.36 13.16
C LEU A 44 5.15 -4.79 12.63
N LEU A 45 4.25 -5.14 11.70
CA LEU A 45 4.26 -6.36 10.89
C LEU A 45 4.34 -5.99 9.40
N LEU A 46 5.17 -6.72 8.65
CA LEU A 46 5.45 -6.53 7.23
C LEU A 46 5.05 -7.76 6.42
#